data_AF-A0AAE4QCE3-F1
#
_entry.id   AF-A0AAE4QCE3-F1
#
_cell.length_a   1.000
_cell.length_b   1.000
_cell.length_c   1.000
_cell.angle_alpha   90.00
_cell.angle_beta   90.00
_cell.angle_gamma   90.00
#
_symmetry.space_group_name_H-M   'P 1'
#
loop_
_entity.id
_entity.type
_entity.pdbx_description
1 polymer ?
#
loop_
_entity_poly.entity_id
_entity_poly.type
_entity_poly.pdbx_seq_one_letter_code
_entity_poly.pdbx_strand_id
1 'polypeptide(L)' 'MENIESNIRRYNELKIDLLNISKCIETCEECDKEFYQDIAIQYSKKYKEMKKFIEKTYDVEICESCSYEKDKFSFDK' A
#
# COMPACT_ATOMS: atom_id res chain seq x y z
N MET A 1 -0.99 18.43 12.70
CA MET A 1 -1.31 18.60 11.27
C MET A 1 -0.57 17.50 10.55
N GLU A 2 -1.26 16.50 10.00
CA GLU A 2 -0.58 15.40 9.30
C GLU A 2 0.05 15.94 8.01
N ASN A 3 1.36 15.76 7.88
CA ASN A 3 2.11 16.16 6.69
C ASN A 3 2.15 15.03 5.66
N ILE A 4 2.61 15.34 4.44
CA ILE A 4 2.68 14.36 3.34
C ILE A 4 3.46 13.11 3.74
N GLU A 5 4.56 13.26 4.48
CA GLU A 5 5.39 12.16 4.97
C GLU A 5 4.63 11.20 5.90
N SER A 6 3.88 11.73 6.86
CA SER A 6 3.04 10.93 7.76
C SER A 6 1.98 10.14 7.01
N ASN A 7 1.39 10.75 5.97
CA ASN A 7 0.41 10.08 5.13
C ASN A 7 1.02 9.00 4.23
N ILE A 8 2.19 9.26 3.64
CA ILE A 8 2.95 8.27 2.87
C ILE A 8 3.34 7.09 3.76
N ARG A 9 3.78 7.34 5.00
CA ARG A 9 4.11 6.29 5.96
C ARG A 9 2.92 5.38 6.23
N ARG A 10 1.75 5.95 6.53
CA ARG A 10 0.50 5.18 6.73
C ARG A 10 0.07 4.39 5.49
N TYR A 11 0.21 5.00 4.31
CA TYR A 11 -0.05 4.32 3.04
C TYR A 11 0.88 3.10 2.84
N ASN A 12 2.16 3.23 3.20
CA ASN A 12 3.12 2.13 3.14
C ASN A 12 2.86 1.06 4.21
N GLU A 13 2.43 1.43 5.41
CA GLU A 13 2.00 0.49 6.45
C GLU A 13 0.81 -0.37 5.95
N LEU A 14 -0.20 0.25 5.33
CA LEU A 14 -1.31 -0.48 4.69
C LEU A 14 -0.83 -1.45 3.59
N LYS A 15 0.20 -1.05 2.81
CA LYS A 15 0.80 -1.91 1.78
C LYS A 15 1.48 -3.13 2.40
N ILE A 16 2.23 -2.94 3.49
CA ILE A 16 2.89 -4.03 4.22
C ILE A 16 1.87 -4.98 4.82
N ASP A 17 0.81 -4.45 5.45
CA ASP A 17 -0.27 -5.27 6.02
C ASP A 17 -0.94 -6.13 4.95
N LEU A 18 -1.26 -5.55 3.79
CA LEU A 18 -1.81 -6.29 2.66
C LEU A 18 -0.90 -7.44 2.19
N LEU A 19 0.42 -7.20 2.12
CA LEU A 19 1.39 -8.23 1.77
C LEU A 19 1.42 -9.36 2.82
N ASN A 20 1.30 -9.02 4.10
CA ASN A 20 1.27 -10.01 5.18
C ASN A 20 -0.03 -10.83 5.14
N ILE A 21 -1.17 -10.19 4.95
CA ILE A 21 -2.46 -10.88 4.81
C ILE A 21 -2.45 -11.81 3.60
N SER A 22 -1.87 -11.38 2.47
CA SER A 22 -1.71 -12.25 1.29
C SER A 22 -0.97 -13.54 1.63
N LYS A 23 0.12 -13.45 2.41
CA LYS A 23 0.85 -14.64 2.87
C LYS A 23 0.02 -15.50 3.83
N CYS A 24 -0.78 -14.88 4.69
CA CYS A 24 -1.72 -15.63 5.54
C CYS A 24 -2.73 -16.42 4.69
N ILE A 25 -3.30 -15.83 3.64
CA ILE A 25 -4.23 -16.54 2.72
C ILE A 25 -3.56 -17.75 2.05
N GLU A 26 -2.27 -17.65 1.73
CA GLU A 26 -1.50 -18.73 1.11
C GLU A 26 -1.16 -19.88 2.09
N THR A 27 -1.18 -19.62 3.40
CA THR A 27 -0.64 -20.54 4.43
C THR A 27 -1.65 -20.96 5.48
N CYS A 28 -2.82 -20.31 5.56
CA CYS A 28 -3.86 -20.64 6.53
C CYS A 28 -4.60 -21.93 6.15
N GLU A 29 -5.34 -22.46 7.11
CA GLU A 29 -6.29 -23.56 6.86
C GLU A 29 -7.45 -23.06 5.99
N GLU A 30 -8.10 -23.97 5.25
CA GLU A 30 -9.16 -23.59 4.31
C GLU A 30 -10.36 -22.94 5.02
N CYS A 31 -10.63 -23.30 6.29
CA CYS A 31 -11.70 -22.69 7.08
C CYS A 31 -11.46 -21.21 7.42
N ASP A 32 -10.21 -20.77 7.48
CA ASP A 32 -9.84 -19.39 7.82
C ASP A 32 -9.61 -18.52 6.58
N LYS A 33 -9.60 -19.13 5.40
CA LYS A 33 -9.23 -18.47 4.14
C LYS A 33 -10.19 -17.36 3.76
N GLU A 34 -11.49 -17.60 3.89
CA GLU A 34 -12.52 -16.58 3.62
C GLU A 34 -12.36 -15.39 4.57
N PHE A 35 -12.06 -15.64 5.85
CA PHE A 35 -11.79 -14.59 6.83
C PHE A 35 -10.59 -13.72 6.44
N TYR A 36 -9.46 -14.32 6.06
CA TYR A 36 -8.30 -13.54 5.62
C TYR A 36 -8.54 -12.84 4.28
N GLN A 37 -9.30 -13.43 3.36
CA GLN A 37 -9.71 -12.79 2.11
C GLN A 37 -10.57 -11.54 2.36
N ASP A 38 -11.52 -11.61 3.28
CA ASP A 38 -12.35 -10.47 3.65
C ASP A 38 -11.51 -9.32 4.23
N ILE A 39 -10.54 -9.63 5.10
CA ILE A 39 -9.60 -8.64 5.63
C ILE A 39 -8.81 -8.01 4.47
N ALA A 40 -8.26 -8.81 3.56
CA ALA A 40 -7.53 -8.30 2.40
C ALA A 40 -8.38 -7.36 1.54
N ILE A 41 -9.65 -7.69 1.32
CA ILE A 41 -10.59 -6.83 0.57
C ILE A 41 -10.77 -5.48 1.27
N GLN A 42 -11.01 -5.47 2.58
CA GLN A 42 -11.21 -4.21 3.32
C GLN A 42 -9.94 -3.34 3.34
N TYR A 43 -8.78 -3.95 3.57
CA TYR A 43 -7.50 -3.23 3.53
C TYR A 43 -7.19 -2.70 2.14
N SER A 44 -7.54 -3.43 1.08
CA SER A 44 -7.30 -2.99 -0.30
C SER A 44 -8.13 -1.76 -0.67
N LYS A 45 -9.37 -1.65 -0.14
CA LYS A 45 -10.21 -0.46 -0.31
C LYS A 45 -9.57 0.73 0.39
N LYS A 46 -9.19 0.56 1.66
CA LYS A 46 -8.56 1.62 2.45
C LYS A 46 -7.23 2.09 1.85
N TYR A 47 -6.42 1.16 1.33
CA TYR A 47 -5.18 1.47 0.62
C TYR A 47 -5.43 2.36 -0.62
N LYS A 48 -6.43 2.03 -1.45
CA LYS A 48 -6.83 2.83 -2.62
C LYS A 48 -7.41 4.20 -2.24
N GLU A 49 -8.20 4.26 -1.17
CA GLU A 49 -8.73 5.52 -0.65
C GLU A 49 -7.61 6.43 -0.13
N MET A 50 -6.65 5.87 0.61
CA MET A 50 -5.48 6.59 1.11
C MET A 50 -4.64 7.13 -0.05
N LYS A 51 -4.44 6.34 -1.12
CA LYS A 51 -3.75 6.78 -2.33
C LYS A 51 -4.43 8.04 -2.91
N LYS A 52 -5.73 7.93 -3.21
CA LYS A 52 -6.53 9.03 -3.78
C LYS A 52 -6.53 10.26 -2.89
N PHE A 53 -6.57 10.07 -1.57
CA PHE A 53 -6.51 11.15 -0.60
C PHE A 53 -5.18 11.90 -0.71
N ILE A 54 -4.04 11.19 -0.67
CA ILE A 54 -2.71 11.82 -0.76
C ILE A 54 -2.53 12.53 -2.09
N GLU A 55 -2.85 11.88 -3.20
CA GLU A 55 -2.72 12.44 -4.54
C GLU A 55 -3.52 13.74 -4.67
N LYS A 56 -4.77 13.75 -4.19
CA LYS A 56 -5.63 14.95 -4.22
C LYS A 56 -5.20 16.05 -3.25
N THR A 57 -4.75 15.69 -2.05
CA THR A 57 -4.41 16.68 -1.00
C THR A 57 -3.11 17.41 -1.30
N TYR A 58 -2.15 16.74 -1.92
CA TYR A 58 -0.81 17.28 -2.15
C TYR A 58 -0.48 17.53 -3.63
N ASP A 59 -1.41 17.25 -4.55
CA ASP A 59 -1.24 17.38 -6.01
C ASP A 59 -0.01 16.59 -6.51
N VAL A 60 0.05 15.33 -6.11
CA VAL A 60 1.13 14.38 -6.45
C VAL A 60 0.54 13.12 -7.06
N GLU A 61 1.37 12.32 -7.73
CA GLU A 61 1.02 10.98 -8.19
C GLU A 61 1.85 9.94 -7.43
N ILE A 62 1.20 8.92 -6.86
CA ILE A 62 1.92 7.84 -6.18
C ILE A 62 2.18 6.71 -7.18
N CYS A 63 3.47 6.43 -7.43
CA CYS A 63 3.92 5.28 -8.20
C CYS A 63 3.44 3.95 -7.57
N GLU A 64 2.64 3.18 -8.30
CA GLU A 64 2.11 1.88 -7.82
C GLU A 64 3.14 0.74 -7.97
N SER A 65 4.06 0.88 -8.92
CA SER A 65 4.88 -0.21 -9.46
C SER A 65 6.38 0.03 -9.36
N CYS A 66 6.84 0.93 -8.50
CA CYS A 66 8.27 1.19 -8.37
C CYS A 66 8.96 -0.05 -7.78
N SER A 67 9.49 -0.92 -8.65
CA SER A 67 10.63 -1.77 -8.34
C SER A 67 11.74 -0.83 -7.93
N TYR A 68 12.24 -0.97 -6.70
CA TYR A 68 13.41 -0.24 -6.25
C TYR A 68 14.63 -0.79 -7.02
N GLU A 69 14.76 -0.43 -8.30
CA GLU A 69 16.01 -0.59 -9.03
C GLU A 69 16.96 0.45 -8.45
N LYS A 70 17.99 -0.02 -7.76
CA LYS A 70 18.94 0.82 -7.02
C LYS A 70 19.71 1.83 -7.89
N ASP A 71 19.55 1.84 -9.20
CA ASP A 71 20.39 2.62 -10.10
C ASP A 71 19.58 3.20 -11.28
N LYS A 72 19.16 4.47 -11.17
CA LYS A 72 19.07 5.49 -12.24
C LYS A 72 18.20 6.68 -11.82
N PHE A 73 18.68 7.46 -10.86
CA PHE A 73 18.36 8.88 -10.83
C PHE A 73 19.62 9.65 -11.25
N SER A 74 19.91 9.66 -12.55
CA SER A 74 20.68 10.74 -13.13
C SER A 74 19.74 11.92 -13.27
N PHE A 75 19.75 12.83 -12.29
CA PHE A 75 19.27 14.18 -12.49
C PHE A 75 20.29 14.87 -13.40
N ASP A 76 20.09 14.78 -14.72
CA ASP A 76 20.80 15.63 -15.65
C ASP A 76 20.28 17.06 -15.47
N LYS A 77 21.22 17.96 -15.23
CA LYS A 77 21.04 19.38 -14.94
C LYS A 77 21.37 20.21 -16.18
#